data_AF-A0A4R5BPE3-F1
#
_entry.id   AF-A0A4R5BPE3-F1
#
_cell.length_a   1.000
_cell.length_b   1.000
_cell.length_c   1.000
_cell.angle_alpha   90.00
_cell.angle_beta   90.00
_cell.angle_gamma   90.00
#
_symmetry.space_group_name_H-M   'P 1'
#
loop_
_entity.id
_entity.type
_entity.pdbx_description
1 polymer ?
#
loop_
_entity_poly.entity_id
_entity_poly.type
_entity_poly.pdbx_seq_one_letter_code
_entity_poly.pdbx_strand_id
1 'polypeptide(L)'
;MLGLGAVAFIDEVVFHQLLHWHHFYDRSTSGVGLVSDGLFHAFSWFATVASLLMVGSLRRERAFRVAAFAAGWLIGAGFFQLYDGLVQHKLLNLHQIRYGVSLMPYDLAWNVVAAVLLLAGMAWWVLMRVHHPEDPAP
;
A
#
# COMPACT_ATOMS: atom_id res chain seq x y z
N MET A 1 6.81 -2.54 -5.63
CA MET A 1 5.85 -1.42 -5.83
C MET A 1 4.41 -1.90 -6.00
N LEU A 2 4.14 -3.12 -6.50
CA LEU A 2 2.76 -3.59 -6.70
C LEU A 2 1.90 -3.56 -5.44
N GLY A 3 2.42 -3.97 -4.27
CA GLY A 3 1.66 -3.93 -3.02
C GLY A 3 1.19 -2.52 -2.65
N LEU A 4 2.09 -1.54 -2.78
CA LEU A 4 1.77 -0.13 -2.57
C LEU A 4 0.74 0.36 -3.58
N GLY A 5 1.00 0.16 -4.88
CA GLY A 5 0.10 0.63 -5.94
C GLY A 5 -1.30 0.02 -5.82
N ALA A 6 -1.37 -1.29 -5.55
CA ALA A 6 -2.64 -2.00 -5.42
C ALA A 6 -3.43 -1.55 -4.18
N VAL A 7 -2.78 -1.40 -3.02
CA VAL A 7 -3.48 -0.98 -1.81
C VAL A 7 -3.86 0.49 -1.85
N ALA A 8 -3.01 1.37 -2.41
CA ALA A 8 -3.36 2.77 -2.67
C ALA A 8 -4.55 2.90 -3.65
N PHE A 9 -4.62 2.04 -4.67
CA PHE A 9 -5.77 1.99 -5.57
C PHE A 9 -7.03 1.50 -4.87
N ILE A 10 -6.95 0.44 -4.06
CA ILE A 10 -8.08 -0.07 -3.28
C ILE A 10 -8.57 1.01 -2.32
N ASP A 11 -7.65 1.70 -1.66
CA ASP A 11 -7.93 2.77 -0.72
C ASP A 11 -8.74 3.90 -1.39
N GLU A 12 -8.24 4.39 -2.52
CA GLU A 12 -8.89 5.45 -3.30
C GLU A 12 -10.27 5.00 -3.80
N VAL A 13 -10.38 3.84 -4.43
CA VAL A 13 -11.67 3.38 -4.97
C VAL A 13 -12.68 3.11 -3.84
N VAL A 14 -12.29 2.40 -2.79
CA VAL A 14 -13.22 1.97 -1.76
C VAL A 14 -13.57 3.12 -0.82
N PHE A 15 -12.57 3.80 -0.25
CA PHE A 15 -12.82 4.79 0.81
C PHE A 15 -13.06 6.19 0.27
N HIS A 16 -12.38 6.61 -0.81
CA HIS A 16 -12.57 7.95 -1.35
C HIS A 16 -13.80 8.00 -2.28
N GLN A 17 -13.89 7.07 -3.24
CA GLN A 17 -14.92 7.13 -4.28
C GLN A 17 -16.23 6.44 -3.91
N LEU A 18 -16.19 5.19 -3.42
CA LEU A 18 -17.42 4.42 -3.19
C LEU A 18 -18.07 4.78 -1.86
N LEU A 19 -17.28 4.77 -0.78
CA LEU A 19 -17.80 5.01 0.56
C LEU A 19 -17.80 6.48 0.96
N HIS A 20 -17.07 7.34 0.24
CA HIS A 20 -16.95 8.77 0.52
C HIS A 20 -16.56 9.05 1.98
N TRP A 21 -15.65 8.24 2.53
CA TRP A 21 -15.21 8.39 3.92
C TRP A 21 -14.32 9.61 4.10
N HIS A 22 -13.50 9.95 3.09
CA HIS A 22 -12.57 11.07 3.08
C HIS A 22 -12.08 11.34 1.64
N HIS A 23 -11.49 12.51 1.41
CA HIS A 23 -10.66 12.77 0.22
C HIS A 23 -9.18 12.77 0.62
N PHE A 24 -8.28 12.72 -0.36
CA PHE A 24 -6.84 12.75 -0.15
C PHE A 24 -6.38 14.07 0.48
N TYR A 25 -7.11 15.15 0.23
CA TYR A 25 -6.86 16.45 0.85
C TYR A 25 -8.16 17.15 1.24
N ASP A 26 -8.50 17.08 2.53
CA ASP A 26 -9.75 17.60 3.08
C ASP A 26 -9.63 19.03 3.65
N ARG A 27 -8.45 19.65 3.58
CA ARG A 27 -8.20 21.00 4.12
C ARG A 27 -8.57 22.13 3.15
N SER A 28 -9.42 21.87 2.17
CA SER A 28 -9.83 22.83 1.14
C SER A 28 -11.26 22.55 0.67
N THR A 29 -11.62 23.00 -0.52
CA THR A 29 -12.92 22.75 -1.14
C THR A 29 -13.04 21.31 -1.62
N SER A 30 -14.28 20.83 -1.77
CA SER A 30 -14.57 19.52 -2.36
C SER A 30 -13.99 19.35 -3.77
N GLY A 31 -13.93 20.44 -4.55
CA GLY A 31 -13.29 20.44 -5.87
C GLY A 31 -11.80 20.16 -5.80
N VAL A 32 -11.09 20.70 -4.80
CA VAL A 32 -9.67 20.39 -4.57
C VAL A 32 -9.50 18.96 -4.06
N GLY A 33 -10.37 18.51 -3.15
CA GLY A 33 -10.40 17.11 -2.68
C GLY A 33 -10.51 16.13 -3.85
N LEU A 34 -11.48 16.34 -4.74
CA LEU A 34 -11.70 15.51 -5.94
C LEU A 34 -10.49 15.50 -6.90
N VAL A 35 -9.87 16.66 -7.13
CA VAL A 35 -8.64 16.74 -7.95
C VAL A 35 -7.50 15.98 -7.29
N SER A 36 -7.35 16.09 -5.97
CA SER A 36 -6.30 15.39 -5.22
C SER A 36 -6.50 13.88 -5.24
N ASP A 37 -7.74 13.39 -5.15
CA ASP A 37 -8.09 11.98 -5.35
C ASP A 37 -7.71 11.50 -6.73
N GLY A 38 -8.03 12.26 -7.78
CA GLY A 38 -7.68 11.92 -9.16
C GLY A 38 -6.16 11.82 -9.38
N LEU A 39 -5.36 12.70 -8.76
CA LEU A 39 -3.89 12.62 -8.81
C LEU A 39 -3.36 11.40 -8.06
N PHE A 40 -3.92 11.11 -6.88
CA PHE A 40 -3.57 9.94 -6.09
C PHE A 40 -3.94 8.64 -6.81
N HIS A 41 -5.10 8.59 -7.46
CA HIS A 41 -5.54 7.49 -8.33
C HIS A 41 -4.60 7.27 -9.51
N ALA A 42 -4.25 8.34 -10.22
CA ALA A 42 -3.31 8.24 -11.34
C ALA A 42 -1.97 7.66 -10.88
N PHE A 43 -1.44 8.14 -9.76
CA PHE A 43 -0.21 7.62 -9.17
C PHE A 43 -0.32 6.12 -8.83
N SER A 44 -1.35 5.71 -8.09
CA SER A 44 -1.54 4.32 -7.67
C SER A 44 -1.75 3.38 -8.87
N TRP A 45 -2.49 3.84 -9.87
CA TRP A 45 -2.70 3.13 -11.13
C TRP A 45 -1.39 2.93 -11.90
N PHE A 46 -0.62 4.00 -12.14
CA PHE A 46 0.65 3.89 -12.86
C PHE A 46 1.67 3.03 -12.10
N ALA A 47 1.74 3.14 -10.77
CA ALA A 47 2.58 2.27 -9.94
C ALA A 47 2.18 0.78 -10.08
N THR A 48 0.88 0.51 -10.15
CA THR A 48 0.34 -0.84 -10.37
C THR A 48 0.70 -1.37 -11.75
N VAL A 49 0.42 -0.61 -12.82
CA VAL A 49 0.73 -0.99 -14.20
C VAL A 49 2.23 -1.20 -14.40
N ALA A 50 3.07 -0.27 -13.94
CA ALA A 50 4.52 -0.41 -14.03
C ALA A 50 5.01 -1.69 -13.33
N SER A 51 4.47 -1.98 -12.15
CA SER A 51 4.82 -3.20 -11.43
C SER A 51 4.38 -4.47 -12.16
N LEU A 52 3.21 -4.48 -12.81
CA LEU A 52 2.74 -5.60 -13.61
C LEU A 52 3.62 -5.82 -14.85
N LEU A 53 4.09 -4.76 -15.51
CA LEU A 53 5.05 -4.85 -16.61
C LEU A 53 6.37 -5.46 -16.15
N MET A 54 6.89 -5.04 -14.99
CA MET A 54 8.09 -5.64 -14.38
C MET A 54 7.89 -7.13 -14.09
N VAL A 55 6.74 -7.52 -13.55
CA VAL A 55 6.39 -8.94 -13.33
C VAL A 55 6.36 -9.71 -14.67
N GLY A 56 5.81 -9.10 -15.73
CA GLY A 56 5.80 -9.68 -17.07
C GLY A 56 7.20 -9.93 -17.62
N SER A 57 8.11 -8.97 -17.47
CA SER A 57 9.54 -9.13 -17.85
C SER A 57 10.21 -10.24 -17.04
N LEU A 58 10.07 -10.24 -15.70
CA LEU A 58 10.64 -11.27 -14.83
C LEU A 58 10.13 -12.68 -15.18
N ARG A 59 8.86 -12.82 -15.57
CA ARG A 59 8.29 -14.10 -16.02
C ARG A 59 8.88 -14.55 -17.35
N ARG A 60 9.01 -13.63 -18.33
CA ARG A 60 9.64 -13.92 -19.63
C ARG A 60 11.08 -14.38 -19.49
N GLU A 61 11.80 -13.79 -18.53
CA GLU A 61 13.21 -14.12 -18.23
C GLU A 61 13.35 -15.32 -17.27
N ARG A 62 12.24 -15.98 -16.88
CA ARG A 62 12.21 -17.08 -15.89
C ARG A 62 12.84 -16.72 -14.54
N ALA A 63 12.92 -15.42 -14.22
CA ALA A 63 13.47 -14.88 -12.98
C ALA A 63 12.38 -14.58 -11.93
N PHE A 64 11.10 -14.77 -12.26
CA PHE A 64 9.99 -14.49 -11.35
C PHE A 64 9.93 -15.50 -10.20
N ARG A 65 10.07 -15.00 -8.97
CA ARG A 65 9.99 -15.80 -7.74
C ARG A 65 8.72 -15.43 -6.97
N VAL A 66 7.76 -16.36 -6.93
CA VAL A 66 6.44 -16.15 -6.31
C VAL A 66 6.56 -15.73 -4.84
N ALA A 67 7.43 -16.41 -4.07
CA ALA A 67 7.60 -16.10 -2.65
C ALA A 67 8.15 -14.67 -2.44
N ALA A 68 9.21 -14.30 -3.16
CA ALA A 68 9.79 -12.95 -3.10
C ALA A 68 8.78 -11.87 -3.52
N PHE A 69 7.98 -12.15 -4.54
CA PHE A 69 6.89 -11.28 -4.97
C PHE A 69 5.82 -11.11 -3.89
N ALA A 70 5.38 -12.21 -3.24
CA ALA A 70 4.38 -12.17 -2.18
C ALA A 70 4.86 -11.36 -0.96
N ALA A 71 6.10 -11.57 -0.51
CA ALA A 71 6.68 -10.76 0.56
C ALA A 71 6.80 -9.28 0.17
N GLY A 72 7.27 -9.00 -1.06
CA GLY A 72 7.35 -7.63 -1.56
C GLY A 72 5.99 -6.94 -1.69
N TRP A 73 4.93 -7.70 -2.00
CA TRP A 73 3.56 -7.19 -2.02
C TRP A 73 3.10 -6.83 -0.60
N LEU A 74 3.27 -7.74 0.36
CA LEU A 74 2.90 -7.50 1.78
C LEU A 74 3.65 -6.31 2.38
N ILE A 75 4.96 -6.21 2.14
CA ILE A 75 5.78 -5.09 2.60
C ILE A 75 5.28 -3.78 2.00
N GLY A 76 5.05 -3.74 0.67
CA GLY A 76 4.58 -2.53 0.01
C GLY A 76 3.18 -2.09 0.47
N ALA A 77 2.28 -3.04 0.65
CA ALA A 77 0.93 -2.82 1.15
C ALA A 77 0.93 -2.26 2.58
N GLY A 78 1.61 -2.96 3.50
CA GLY A 78 1.68 -2.56 4.91
C GLY A 78 2.43 -1.25 5.11
N PHE A 79 3.52 -1.02 4.37
CA PHE A 79 4.25 0.25 4.42
C PHE A 79 3.36 1.43 4.00
N PHE A 80 2.65 1.31 2.87
CA PHE A 80 1.80 2.38 2.37
C PHE A 80 0.68 2.72 3.36
N GLN A 81 -0.05 1.70 3.82
CA GLN A 81 -1.14 1.88 4.79
C GLN A 81 -0.66 2.50 6.11
N LEU A 82 0.53 2.10 6.60
CA LEU A 82 1.09 2.66 7.82
C LEU A 82 1.58 4.10 7.61
N TYR A 83 2.15 4.41 6.44
CA TYR A 83 2.52 5.76 6.06
C TYR A 83 1.30 6.66 5.98
N ASP A 84 0.22 6.25 5.31
CA ASP A 84 -1.02 7.03 5.24
C ASP A 84 -1.61 7.25 6.64
N GLY A 85 -1.81 6.17 7.40
CA GLY A 85 -2.42 6.22 8.73
C GLY A 85 -1.63 7.03 9.77
N LEU A 86 -0.30 7.03 9.73
CA LEU A 86 0.53 7.77 10.69
C LEU A 86 0.95 9.14 10.18
N VAL A 87 1.43 9.22 8.94
CA VAL A 87 1.99 10.46 8.39
C VAL A 87 0.88 11.34 7.85
N GLN A 88 0.03 10.83 6.96
CA GLN A 88 -0.99 11.68 6.32
C GLN A 88 -2.09 12.04 7.31
N HIS A 89 -2.56 11.10 8.13
CA HIS A 89 -3.68 11.36 9.03
C HIS A 89 -3.29 11.98 10.37
N LYS A 90 -2.13 11.62 10.94
CA LYS A 90 -1.76 12.09 12.30
C LYS A 90 -0.68 13.15 12.30
N LEU A 91 0.40 12.97 11.53
CA LEU A 91 1.49 13.94 11.50
C LEU A 91 1.11 15.19 10.70
N LEU A 92 0.61 15.01 9.48
CA LEU A 92 0.29 16.10 8.55
C LEU A 92 -1.17 16.54 8.66
N ASN A 93 -2.04 15.65 9.14
CA ASN A 93 -3.48 15.88 9.29
C ASN A 93 -4.10 16.39 7.97
N LEU A 94 -3.78 15.72 6.86
CA LEU A 94 -4.30 16.05 5.51
C LEU A 94 -5.76 15.64 5.37
N HIS A 95 -6.09 14.49 5.95
CA HIS A 95 -7.41 13.87 6.00
C HIS A 95 -7.47 12.91 7.20
N GLN A 96 -8.66 12.42 7.56
CA GLN A 96 -8.85 11.38 8.57
C GLN A 96 -9.48 10.15 7.93
N ILE A 97 -9.16 8.95 8.44
CA ILE A 97 -9.72 7.67 7.95
C ILE A 97 -11.25 7.73 7.79
N ARG A 98 -11.94 8.37 8.74
CA ARG A 98 -13.39 8.49 8.68
C ARG A 98 -13.89 9.66 9.52
N TYR A 99 -14.78 10.47 8.94
CA TYR A 99 -15.44 11.56 9.65
C TYR A 99 -16.79 11.15 10.28
N GLY A 100 -17.24 11.94 11.25
CA GLY A 100 -18.58 11.81 11.85
C GLY A 100 -18.78 10.60 12.77
N VAL A 101 -17.69 9.93 13.18
CA VAL A 101 -17.73 8.74 14.04
C VAL A 101 -16.67 8.83 15.14
N SER A 102 -16.73 7.96 16.15
CA SER A 102 -15.60 7.73 17.03
C SER A 102 -14.42 7.20 16.20
N LEU A 103 -13.36 7.98 16.09
CA LEU A 103 -12.27 7.70 15.15
C LEU A 103 -11.34 6.56 15.62
N MET A 104 -11.14 6.42 16.93
CA MET A 104 -10.14 5.50 17.51
C MET A 104 -10.25 4.05 17.01
N PRO A 105 -11.44 3.42 16.90
CA PRO A 105 -11.54 2.06 16.36
C PRO A 105 -11.06 1.93 14.91
N TYR A 106 -11.30 2.96 14.08
CA TYR A 106 -10.87 2.99 12.69
C TYR A 106 -9.36 3.21 12.58
N ASP A 107 -8.82 4.15 13.35
CA ASP A 107 -7.37 4.37 13.47
C ASP A 107 -6.63 3.10 13.89
N LEU A 108 -7.16 2.41 14.89
CA LEU A 108 -6.56 1.18 15.39
C LEU A 108 -6.62 0.07 14.35
N ALA A 109 -7.77 -0.16 13.73
CA ALA A 109 -7.93 -1.18 12.70
C ALA A 109 -6.99 -0.95 11.51
N TRP A 110 -6.92 0.30 11.03
CA TRP A 110 -6.07 0.70 9.90
C TRP A 110 -4.59 0.44 10.19
N ASN A 111 -4.08 0.97 11.29
CA ASN A 111 -2.67 0.86 11.63
C ASN A 111 -2.27 -0.56 12.06
N VAL A 112 -3.14 -1.31 12.73
CA VAL A 112 -2.86 -2.72 13.10
C VAL A 112 -2.80 -3.59 11.86
N VAL A 113 -3.76 -3.46 10.93
CA VAL A 113 -3.72 -4.20 9.65
C VAL A 113 -2.45 -3.86 8.88
N ALA A 114 -2.11 -2.57 8.79
CA ALA A 114 -0.88 -2.10 8.15
C ALA A 114 0.39 -2.73 8.75
N ALA A 115 0.50 -2.69 10.08
CA ALA A 115 1.63 -3.26 10.81
C ALA A 115 1.72 -4.78 10.62
N VAL A 116 0.60 -5.51 10.67
CA VAL A 116 0.58 -6.96 10.44
C VAL A 116 1.05 -7.30 9.04
N LEU A 117 0.56 -6.60 8.01
CA LEU A 117 1.00 -6.81 6.62
C LEU A 117 2.50 -6.55 6.46
N LEU A 118 2.99 -5.43 7.00
CA LEU A 118 4.40 -5.05 6.91
C LEU A 118 5.29 -6.09 7.61
N LEU A 119 4.98 -6.42 8.86
CA LEU A 119 5.76 -7.36 9.67
C LEU A 119 5.73 -8.78 9.09
N ALA A 120 4.57 -9.24 8.60
CA ALA A 120 4.46 -10.54 7.95
C ALA A 120 5.31 -10.60 6.67
N GLY A 121 5.27 -9.54 5.85
CA GLY A 121 6.10 -9.43 4.66
C GLY A 121 7.60 -9.41 4.97
N MET A 122 8.01 -8.63 5.97
CA MET A 122 9.40 -8.56 6.43
C MET A 122 9.89 -9.90 7.00
N ALA A 123 9.09 -10.53 7.85
CA ALA A 123 9.41 -11.83 8.42
C ALA A 123 9.57 -12.88 7.31
N TRP A 124 8.65 -12.92 6.35
CA TRP A 124 8.74 -13.86 5.23
C TRP A 124 9.99 -13.58 4.37
N TRP A 125 10.29 -12.32 4.07
CA TRP A 125 11.50 -11.94 3.34
C TRP A 125 12.78 -12.42 4.03
N VAL A 126 12.88 -12.22 5.34
CA VAL A 126 14.03 -12.68 6.14
C VAL A 126 14.11 -14.20 6.13
N LEU A 127 12.99 -14.90 6.38
CA LEU A 127 12.95 -16.37 6.38
C LEU A 127 13.41 -16.95 5.04
N MET A 128 13.00 -16.36 3.92
CA MET A 128 13.46 -16.78 2.60
C MET A 128 14.98 -16.62 2.42
N ARG A 129 15.56 -15.54 2.94
CA ARG A 129 17.02 -15.32 2.85
C ARG A 129 17.81 -16.29 3.73
N VAL A 130 17.27 -16.68 4.89
CA VAL A 130 17.92 -17.63 5.80
C VAL A 130 17.91 -19.06 5.24
N HIS A 131 16.85 -19.45 4.50
CA HIS A 131 16.72 -20.80 3.94
C HIS A 131 17.39 -21.00 2.57
N HIS A 132 18.14 -20.01 2.08
CA HIS A 132 19.03 -20.16 0.92
C HIS A 132 20.49 -19.95 1.37
N PRO A 133 21.11 -20.92 2.08
CA PRO A 133 22.57 -20.98 2.13
C PRO A 133 23.06 -21.21 0.70
N GLU A 134 24.14 -20.55 0.31
CA GLU A 134 24.75 -20.73 -1.00
C GLU A 134 25.00 -22.22 -1.25
N ASP A 135 24.56 -22.74 -2.41
CA ASP A 135 25.07 -24.02 -2.90
C ASP A 135 26.60 -23.90 -2.94
N PRO A 136 27.37 -24.82 -2.31
CA PRO A 136 28.80 -24.82 -2.52
C PRO A 136 29.05 -25.01 -4.03
N ALA A 137 29.81 -24.08 -4.62
CA ALA A 137 30.16 -24.11 -6.03
C ALA A 137 30.76 -25.48 -6.42
N PRO A 138 30.48 -25.99 -7.64
CA PRO A 138 31.03 -27.26 -8.12
C PRO A 138 32.56 -27.26 -8.22
#